data_AF-A0A931ZHA6-F1
#
_entry.id   AF-A0A931ZHA6-F1
#
_cell.length_a   1.000
_cell.length_b   1.000
_cell.length_c   1.000
_cell.angle_alpha   90.00
_cell.angle_beta   90.00
_cell.angle_gamma   90.00
#
_symmetry.space_group_name_H-M   'P 1'
#
loop_
_entity.id
_entity.type
_entity.pdbx_description
1 polymer ?
#
loop_
_entity_poly.entity_id
_entity_poly.type
_entity_poly.pdbx_seq_one_letter_code
_entity_poly.pdbx_strand_id
1 'polypeptide(L)'
;MLPKVLVIAVLVVVAAIGLGSFFRKQAGPAPWESSKTPCPNPLVLQTPVDLNKVTSILYPGQVRGGDFKPHGGFRFDNSKVDEIEVKAPMDAQLEDASRYIEQGEVQYMFDFQTSCGIRFRFDHLLVLTPQFAEASRNLPNPKEHDSRTTRVNPPISVKKGEVIATAVGFGKNNNVFVDFGVYDMRGKIFQGPRQNAVCWFDLLPASDSAKVKSLPPADSVSGSKSTLCKP
;
A
#
# COMPACT_ATOMS: atom_id res chain seq x y z
N MET A 1 21.36 55.80 65.40
CA MET A 1 20.80 54.43 65.43
C MET A 1 19.30 54.52 65.17
N LEU A 2 18.82 53.77 64.17
CA LEU A 2 17.43 53.41 63.80
C LEU A 2 16.47 54.50 63.22
N PRO A 3 15.52 54.10 62.33
CA PRO A 3 15.60 54.51 60.92
C PRO A 3 14.37 55.31 60.43
N LYS A 4 14.56 56.00 59.29
CA LYS A 4 13.48 56.62 58.52
C LYS A 4 12.67 55.52 57.82
N VAL A 5 11.43 55.33 58.24
CA VAL A 5 10.45 54.45 57.59
C VAL A 5 10.02 55.09 56.27
N LEU A 6 10.45 54.48 55.16
CA LEU A 6 10.02 54.82 53.81
C LEU A 6 8.73 54.04 53.54
N VAL A 7 7.58 54.72 53.54
CA VAL A 7 6.31 54.13 53.12
C VAL A 7 6.31 54.08 51.59
N ILE A 8 6.67 52.90 51.04
CA ILE A 8 6.56 52.63 49.61
C ILE A 8 5.10 52.18 49.35
N ALA A 9 4.36 53.00 48.60
CA ALA A 9 3.06 52.62 48.06
C ALA A 9 3.26 51.49 47.04
N VAL A 10 2.72 50.31 47.33
CA VAL A 10 2.68 49.17 46.42
C VAL A 10 1.56 49.41 45.41
N LEU A 11 1.92 49.82 44.19
CA LEU A 11 1.03 49.80 43.03
C LEU A 11 0.96 48.36 42.50
N VAL A 12 -0.11 47.64 42.85
CA VAL A 12 -0.45 46.36 42.22
C VAL A 12 -1.06 46.66 40.85
N VAL A 13 -0.24 46.55 39.80
CA VAL A 13 -0.74 46.53 38.41
C VAL A 13 -1.19 45.11 38.11
N VAL A 14 -2.50 44.87 38.12
CA VAL A 14 -3.11 43.64 37.61
C VAL A 14 -3.06 43.70 36.08
N ALA A 15 -1.99 43.16 35.49
CA ALA A 15 -1.97 42.84 34.07
C ALA A 15 -2.74 41.54 33.86
N ALA A 16 -3.97 41.64 33.37
CA ALA A 16 -4.74 40.52 32.86
C ALA A 16 -4.07 39.99 31.58
N ILE A 17 -3.07 39.13 31.75
CA ILE A 17 -2.53 38.33 30.65
C ILE A 17 -3.57 37.24 30.38
N GLY A 18 -4.38 37.47 29.35
CA GLY A 18 -5.25 36.44 28.81
C GLY A 18 -4.41 35.22 28.44
N LEU A 19 -4.57 34.14 29.21
CA LEU A 19 -4.14 32.79 28.87
C LEU A 19 -5.00 32.27 27.72
N GLY A 20 -4.85 32.90 26.55
CA GLY A 20 -5.24 32.32 25.28
C GLY A 20 -4.30 31.16 25.03
N SER A 21 -4.73 29.97 25.42
CA SER A 21 -4.05 28.72 25.14
C SER A 21 -3.81 28.63 23.63
N PHE A 22 -2.58 28.88 23.18
CA PHE A 22 -2.13 28.58 21.82
C PHE A 22 -2.05 27.06 21.65
N PHE A 23 -3.21 26.39 21.65
CA PHE A 23 -3.35 25.13 20.94
C PHE A 23 -3.34 25.46 19.46
N ARG A 24 -2.14 25.60 18.91
CA ARG A 24 -1.96 25.48 17.46
C ARG A 24 -2.28 24.01 17.16
N LYS A 25 -3.54 23.73 16.82
CA LYS A 25 -3.90 22.48 16.14
C LYS A 25 -2.95 22.40 14.95
N GLN A 26 -1.96 21.53 15.02
CA GLN A 26 -1.29 21.06 13.83
C GLN A 26 -2.41 20.44 13.00
N ALA A 27 -2.87 21.18 11.99
CA ALA A 27 -3.70 20.60 10.96
C ALA A 27 -2.86 19.45 10.40
N GLY A 28 -3.27 18.21 10.68
CA GLY A 28 -2.75 17.07 9.95
C GLY A 28 -2.91 17.33 8.45
N PRO A 29 -2.08 16.69 7.59
CA PRO A 29 -2.30 16.80 6.16
C PRO A 29 -3.77 16.49 5.85
N ALA A 30 -4.39 17.37 5.07
CA ALA A 30 -5.77 17.18 4.66
C ALA A 30 -5.93 15.76 4.09
N PRO A 31 -7.06 15.06 4.36
CA PRO A 31 -7.40 13.86 3.63
C PRO A 31 -7.23 14.14 2.13
N TRP A 32 -6.55 13.25 1.42
CA TRP A 32 -6.38 13.38 -0.03
C TRP A 32 -7.77 13.44 -0.67
N GLU A 33 -8.25 14.64 -1.02
CA GLU A 33 -9.43 14.79 -1.86
C GLU A 33 -9.18 13.93 -3.10
N SER A 34 -10.13 13.09 -3.48
CA SER A 34 -10.12 12.39 -4.77
C SER A 34 -9.87 13.44 -5.86
N SER A 35 -8.63 13.51 -6.34
CA SER A 35 -8.14 14.76 -6.93
C SER A 35 -8.73 14.94 -8.32
N LYS A 36 -8.97 16.20 -8.67
CA LYS A 36 -9.32 16.69 -10.01
C LYS A 36 -8.28 16.37 -11.10
N THR A 37 -7.24 15.59 -10.81
CA THR A 37 -6.18 15.23 -11.76
C THR A 37 -6.65 14.07 -12.63
N PRO A 38 -6.78 14.24 -13.96
CA PRO A 38 -7.09 13.13 -14.85
C PRO A 38 -5.98 12.08 -14.83
N CYS A 39 -6.34 10.80 -14.91
CA CYS A 39 -5.33 9.76 -15.11
C CYS A 39 -4.70 9.88 -16.50
N PRO A 40 -3.44 9.45 -16.67
CA PRO A 40 -2.88 9.25 -18.00
C PRO A 40 -3.83 8.43 -18.88
N ASN A 41 -3.94 8.82 -20.15
CA ASN A 41 -4.70 8.10 -21.17
C ASN A 41 -3.79 7.87 -22.39
N PRO A 42 -3.35 6.64 -22.67
CA PRO A 42 -3.69 5.40 -21.96
C PRO A 42 -3.10 5.35 -20.53
N LEU A 43 -3.80 4.67 -19.62
CA LEU A 43 -3.27 4.35 -18.30
C LEU A 43 -2.27 3.21 -18.44
N VAL A 44 -0.99 3.52 -18.24
CA VAL A 44 0.09 2.53 -18.27
C VAL A 44 0.86 2.58 -16.95
N LEU A 45 0.85 1.45 -16.25
CA LEU A 45 1.58 1.20 -15.02
C LEU A 45 2.98 0.69 -15.36
N GLN A 46 4.00 1.13 -14.62
CA GLN A 46 5.27 0.43 -14.68
C GLN A 46 5.08 -0.98 -14.10
N THR A 47 5.68 -1.99 -14.74
CA THR A 47 5.67 -3.34 -14.18
C THR A 47 6.39 -3.37 -12.82
N PRO A 48 5.74 -3.88 -11.76
CA PRO A 48 6.23 -3.69 -10.39
C PRO A 48 7.35 -4.66 -10.00
N VAL A 49 7.68 -5.64 -10.85
CA VAL A 49 8.66 -6.70 -10.60
C VAL A 49 9.50 -6.97 -11.86
N ASP A 50 10.63 -7.65 -11.71
CA ASP A 50 11.42 -8.12 -12.85
C ASP A 50 10.73 -9.31 -13.54
N LEU A 51 10.13 -9.08 -14.72
CA LEU A 51 9.45 -10.12 -15.49
C LEU A 51 10.38 -11.23 -15.98
N ASN A 52 11.70 -11.05 -15.98
CA ASN A 52 12.62 -12.12 -16.37
C ASN A 52 12.71 -13.23 -15.32
N LYS A 53 12.27 -12.95 -14.08
CA LYS A 53 12.21 -13.94 -13.00
C LYS A 53 10.85 -14.61 -12.86
N VAL A 54 9.81 -14.05 -13.49
CA VAL A 54 8.44 -14.57 -13.35
C VAL A 54 8.28 -15.87 -14.13
N THR A 55 7.79 -16.91 -13.47
CA THR A 55 7.59 -18.25 -14.03
C THR A 55 6.14 -18.54 -14.39
N SER A 56 5.19 -17.98 -13.63
CA SER A 56 3.76 -18.18 -13.83
C SER A 56 2.94 -17.03 -13.24
N ILE A 57 1.66 -16.92 -13.62
CA ILE A 57 0.80 -15.79 -13.27
C ILE A 57 -0.51 -16.26 -12.64
N LEU A 58 -0.89 -15.61 -11.54
CA LEU A 58 -2.24 -15.65 -10.99
C LEU A 58 -3.09 -14.56 -11.62
N TYR A 59 -4.30 -14.88 -12.05
CA TYR A 59 -5.16 -13.94 -12.76
C TYR A 59 -6.05 -13.18 -11.75
N PRO A 60 -6.16 -11.84 -11.85
CA PRO A 60 -7.25 -11.09 -11.21
C PRO A 60 -8.60 -11.69 -11.57
N GLY A 61 -9.55 -11.76 -10.64
CA GLY A 61 -10.91 -12.23 -10.92
C GLY A 61 -11.10 -13.74 -10.91
N GLN A 62 -10.15 -14.49 -10.35
CA GLN A 62 -10.27 -15.93 -10.12
C GLN A 62 -11.06 -16.25 -8.84
N VAL A 63 -11.64 -17.45 -8.77
CA VAL A 63 -12.10 -18.03 -7.49
C VAL A 63 -11.06 -19.04 -7.03
N ARG A 64 -10.31 -18.72 -5.98
CA ARG A 64 -9.24 -19.57 -5.42
C ARG A 64 -9.53 -19.86 -3.96
N GLY A 65 -9.50 -21.14 -3.57
CA GLY A 65 -9.80 -21.57 -2.20
C GLY A 65 -11.23 -21.24 -1.74
N GLY A 66 -12.19 -21.18 -2.67
CA GLY A 66 -13.58 -20.79 -2.39
C GLY A 66 -13.86 -19.28 -2.40
N ASP A 67 -12.81 -18.45 -2.47
CA ASP A 67 -12.93 -17.00 -2.45
C ASP A 67 -12.67 -16.36 -3.80
N PHE A 68 -13.46 -15.35 -4.13
CA PHE A 68 -13.12 -14.44 -5.22
C PHE A 68 -11.88 -13.62 -4.89
N LYS A 69 -10.86 -13.70 -5.74
CA LYS A 69 -9.61 -12.95 -5.63
C LYS A 69 -9.60 -11.81 -6.66
N PRO A 70 -9.77 -10.55 -6.24
CA PRO A 70 -9.75 -9.41 -7.16
C PRO A 70 -8.35 -9.06 -7.67
N HIS A 71 -7.32 -9.61 -7.03
CA HIS A 71 -5.92 -9.46 -7.40
C HIS A 71 -5.45 -10.72 -8.13
N GLY A 72 -4.42 -10.52 -8.94
CA GLY A 72 -3.59 -11.58 -9.48
C GLY A 72 -2.32 -11.69 -8.66
N GLY A 73 -1.26 -12.17 -9.30
CA GLY A 73 0.05 -12.27 -8.66
C GLY A 73 1.10 -12.81 -9.60
N PHE A 74 2.35 -12.55 -9.25
CA PHE A 74 3.52 -13.05 -9.96
C PHE A 74 4.15 -14.18 -9.15
N ARG A 75 4.48 -15.29 -9.80
CA ARG A 75 5.20 -16.42 -9.19
C ARG A 75 6.64 -16.43 -9.69
N PHE A 76 7.57 -16.82 -8.83
CA PHE A 76 9.00 -16.84 -9.10
C PHE A 76 9.59 -18.19 -8.68
N ASP A 77 9.09 -19.28 -9.26
CA ASP A 77 9.34 -20.64 -8.76
C ASP A 77 10.82 -21.06 -8.82
N ASN A 78 11.66 -20.32 -9.56
CA ASN A 78 13.10 -20.53 -9.68
C ASN A 78 13.95 -19.52 -8.90
N SER A 79 13.34 -18.65 -8.08
CA SER A 79 14.03 -17.61 -7.31
C SER A 79 14.02 -17.93 -5.80
N LYS A 80 14.80 -17.16 -5.05
CA LYS A 80 14.70 -17.06 -3.59
C LYS A 80 13.85 -15.87 -3.17
N VAL A 81 13.31 -15.92 -1.96
CA VAL A 81 12.44 -14.86 -1.43
C VAL A 81 13.12 -13.48 -1.45
N ASP A 82 14.43 -13.40 -1.23
CA ASP A 82 15.25 -12.18 -1.15
C ASP A 82 15.84 -11.72 -2.49
N GLU A 83 15.43 -12.35 -3.61
CA GLU A 83 15.88 -11.98 -4.95
C GLU A 83 14.85 -11.12 -5.70
N ILE A 84 13.70 -10.84 -5.09
CA ILE A 84 12.57 -10.15 -5.72
C ILE A 84 12.34 -8.78 -5.05
N GLU A 85 12.60 -7.73 -5.83
CA GLU A 85 12.17 -6.38 -5.48
C GLU A 85 10.75 -6.10 -5.99
N VAL A 86 9.97 -5.41 -5.16
CA VAL A 86 8.66 -4.86 -5.54
C VAL A 86 8.76 -3.35 -5.62
N LYS A 87 8.38 -2.78 -6.76
CA LYS A 87 8.47 -1.35 -7.05
C LYS A 87 7.09 -0.73 -7.24
N ALA A 88 6.95 0.52 -6.85
CA ALA A 88 5.71 1.27 -7.07
C ALA A 88 5.47 1.46 -8.58
N PRO A 89 4.32 1.02 -9.13
CA PRO A 89 4.01 1.12 -10.56
C PRO A 89 3.71 2.55 -11.00
N MET A 90 3.39 3.45 -10.07
CA MET A 90 3.02 4.84 -10.30
C MET A 90 3.23 5.68 -9.04
N ASP A 91 3.33 7.00 -9.18
CA ASP A 91 3.30 7.95 -8.06
C ASP A 91 2.00 7.78 -7.27
N ALA A 92 2.10 7.62 -5.95
CA ALA A 92 0.96 7.34 -5.08
C ALA A 92 1.23 7.70 -3.62
N GLN A 93 0.25 7.44 -2.76
CA GLN A 93 0.40 7.46 -1.31
C GLN A 93 -0.01 6.11 -0.72
N LEU A 94 0.79 5.55 0.18
CA LEU A 94 0.36 4.44 1.03
C LEU A 94 -0.73 4.95 1.97
N GLU A 95 -1.94 4.44 1.79
CA GLU A 95 -3.13 4.92 2.47
C GLU A 95 -3.66 3.92 3.48
N ASP A 96 -3.59 2.63 3.17
CA ASP A 96 -4.01 1.58 4.08
C ASP A 96 -2.99 0.45 4.05
N ALA A 97 -2.75 -0.16 5.19
CA ALA A 97 -1.76 -1.22 5.34
C ALA A 97 -2.19 -2.23 6.39
N SER A 98 -1.70 -3.46 6.29
CA SER A 98 -1.78 -4.46 7.34
C SER A 98 -0.43 -5.14 7.54
N ARG A 99 -0.23 -5.65 8.76
CA ARG A 99 0.74 -6.69 9.07
C ARG A 99 -0.03 -7.83 9.73
N TYR A 100 0.17 -9.05 9.27
CA TYR A 100 -0.57 -10.22 9.74
C TYR A 100 0.33 -11.45 9.76
N ILE A 101 -0.10 -12.51 10.44
CA ILE A 101 0.64 -13.77 10.46
C ILE A 101 0.00 -14.72 9.46
N GLU A 102 0.81 -15.31 8.60
CA GLU A 102 0.40 -16.38 7.72
C GLU A 102 1.53 -17.40 7.57
N GLN A 103 1.19 -18.68 7.67
CA GLN A 103 2.18 -19.77 7.75
C GLN A 103 3.26 -19.54 8.84
N GLY A 104 2.86 -18.84 9.91
CA GLY A 104 3.73 -18.46 11.02
C GLY A 104 4.82 -17.46 10.66
N GLU A 105 4.69 -16.72 9.56
CA GLU A 105 5.55 -15.61 9.16
C GLU A 105 4.74 -14.31 9.17
N VAL A 106 5.37 -13.19 9.55
CA VAL A 106 4.73 -11.88 9.40
C VAL A 106 4.75 -11.50 7.92
N GLN A 107 3.59 -11.14 7.39
CA GLN A 107 3.39 -10.68 6.03
C GLN A 107 2.82 -9.26 6.05
N TYR A 108 3.08 -8.49 4.99
CA TYR A 108 2.57 -7.13 4.86
C TYR A 108 1.73 -6.98 3.59
N MET A 109 0.60 -6.30 3.73
CA MET A 109 -0.28 -5.92 2.63
C MET A 109 -0.41 -4.40 2.60
N PHE A 110 -0.17 -3.80 1.44
CA PHE A 110 -0.18 -2.36 1.26
C PHE A 110 -1.10 -1.93 0.14
N ASP A 111 -1.90 -0.91 0.42
CA ASP A 111 -2.78 -0.24 -0.51
C ASP A 111 -2.33 1.19 -0.77
N PHE A 112 -2.01 1.46 -2.02
CA PHE A 112 -1.57 2.77 -2.47
C PHE A 112 -2.66 3.44 -3.29
N GLN A 113 -2.96 4.70 -2.97
CA GLN A 113 -3.89 5.53 -3.71
C GLN A 113 -3.13 6.55 -4.54
N THR A 114 -3.39 6.54 -5.84
CA THR A 114 -2.87 7.55 -6.77
C THR A 114 -3.74 8.79 -6.77
N SER A 115 -3.17 9.91 -7.19
CA SER A 115 -3.87 11.18 -7.30
C SER A 115 -5.09 11.13 -8.21
N CYS A 116 -5.02 10.35 -9.28
CA CYS A 116 -6.02 10.32 -10.33
C CYS A 116 -7.17 9.31 -10.11
N GLY A 117 -7.19 8.63 -8.96
CA GLY A 117 -8.25 7.70 -8.62
C GLY A 117 -7.98 6.25 -9.02
N ILE A 118 -6.73 5.84 -9.18
CA ILE A 118 -6.34 4.41 -9.25
C ILE A 118 -5.78 3.99 -7.91
N ARG A 119 -6.17 2.80 -7.44
CA ARG A 119 -5.58 2.16 -6.26
C ARG A 119 -4.86 0.89 -6.69
N PHE A 120 -3.69 0.62 -6.12
CA PHE A 120 -3.01 -0.65 -6.31
C PHE A 120 -2.63 -1.28 -4.98
N ARG A 121 -2.69 -2.60 -4.94
CA ARG A 121 -2.43 -3.42 -3.76
C ARG A 121 -1.26 -4.35 -4.02
N PHE A 122 -0.37 -4.44 -3.04
CA PHE A 122 0.56 -5.54 -2.90
C PHE A 122 0.22 -6.34 -1.65
N ASP A 123 0.31 -7.66 -1.73
CA ASP A 123 0.21 -8.56 -0.57
C ASP A 123 1.36 -9.58 -0.62
N HIS A 124 1.60 -10.25 0.51
CA HIS A 124 2.72 -11.16 0.74
C HIS A 124 4.10 -10.49 0.54
N LEU A 125 4.22 -9.23 0.96
CA LEU A 125 5.52 -8.60 1.12
C LEU A 125 6.18 -9.16 2.38
N LEU A 126 7.45 -9.55 2.29
CA LEU A 126 8.18 -10.21 3.38
C LEU A 126 9.18 -9.25 4.06
N VAL A 127 10.07 -8.63 3.28
CA VAL A 127 11.06 -7.66 3.79
C VAL A 127 10.82 -6.30 3.15
N LEU A 128 10.44 -5.33 3.98
CA LEU A 128 10.14 -3.97 3.57
C LEU A 128 11.39 -3.09 3.55
N THR A 129 11.41 -2.06 2.68
CA THR A 129 12.44 -1.01 2.77
C THR A 129 12.23 -0.15 4.03
N PRO A 130 13.26 0.58 4.52
CA PRO A 130 13.20 1.24 5.82
C PRO A 130 11.99 2.17 6.04
N GLN A 131 11.59 2.92 5.01
CA GLN A 131 10.43 3.80 5.05
C GLN A 131 9.13 3.04 5.38
N PHE A 132 8.89 1.92 4.71
CA PHE A 132 7.68 1.13 4.89
C PHE A 132 7.75 0.23 6.12
N ALA A 133 8.95 -0.22 6.50
CA ALA A 133 9.18 -0.93 7.75
C ALA A 133 8.79 -0.05 8.94
N GLU A 134 9.20 1.23 8.93
CA GLU A 134 8.85 2.19 9.98
C GLU A 134 7.35 2.46 10.03
N ALA A 135 6.71 2.67 8.87
CA ALA A 135 5.27 2.80 8.77
C ALA A 135 4.52 1.63 9.41
N SER A 136 5.04 0.42 9.19
CA SER A 136 4.41 -0.83 9.63
C SER A 136 4.52 -1.06 11.14
N ARG A 137 5.40 -0.35 11.85
CA ARG A 137 5.51 -0.43 13.32
C ARG A 137 4.26 0.09 14.03
N ASN A 138 3.58 1.06 13.41
CA ASN A 138 2.37 1.70 13.95
C ASN A 138 1.08 0.92 13.66
N LEU A 139 1.17 -0.14 12.85
CA LEU A 139 0.01 -0.99 12.55
C LEU A 139 -0.36 -1.87 13.75
N PRO A 140 -1.61 -2.35 13.85
CA PRO A 140 -1.98 -3.34 14.86
C PRO A 140 -1.00 -4.52 14.90
N ASN A 141 -0.81 -5.12 16.07
CA ASN A 141 0.02 -6.33 16.19
C ASN A 141 -0.49 -7.41 15.24
N PRO A 142 0.40 -8.13 14.54
CA PRO A 142 0.00 -9.10 13.55
C PRO A 142 -0.75 -10.25 14.22
N LYS A 143 -1.88 -10.63 13.64
CA LYS A 143 -2.69 -11.79 14.06
C LYS A 143 -2.78 -12.77 12.92
N GLU A 144 -2.90 -14.04 13.28
CA GLU A 144 -3.01 -15.12 12.30
C GLU A 144 -4.27 -14.94 11.44
N HIS A 145 -4.07 -14.96 10.12
CA HIS A 145 -5.11 -14.80 9.09
C HIS A 145 -5.94 -13.50 9.15
N ASP A 146 -5.46 -12.46 9.84
CA ASP A 146 -6.15 -11.17 9.95
C ASP A 146 -5.53 -10.12 9.01
N SER A 147 -5.82 -10.23 7.72
CA SER A 147 -5.29 -9.31 6.69
C SER A 147 -6.04 -7.98 6.61
N ARG A 148 -6.93 -7.65 7.57
CA ARG A 148 -7.66 -6.38 7.55
C ARG A 148 -6.70 -5.20 7.64
N THR A 149 -6.84 -4.26 6.71
CA THR A 149 -6.01 -3.05 6.67
C THR A 149 -6.51 -1.99 7.65
N THR A 150 -5.57 -1.19 8.12
CA THR A 150 -5.84 0.05 8.86
C THR A 150 -5.28 1.24 8.10
N ARG A 151 -5.92 2.40 8.27
CA ARG A 151 -5.45 3.65 7.67
C ARG A 151 -4.04 3.98 8.14
N VAL A 152 -3.16 4.31 7.20
CA VAL A 152 -1.86 4.92 7.45
C VAL A 152 -2.04 6.42 7.55
N ASN A 153 -1.67 7.00 8.69
CA ASN A 153 -1.83 8.42 8.97
C ASN A 153 -0.59 8.99 9.68
N PRO A 154 0.14 9.96 9.08
CA PRO A 154 -0.10 10.53 7.75
C PRO A 154 0.18 9.51 6.61
N PRO A 155 -0.49 9.63 5.44
CA PRO A 155 -0.16 8.82 4.27
C PRO A 155 1.29 9.01 3.84
N ILE A 156 1.91 7.96 3.29
CA ILE A 156 3.32 8.00 2.88
C ILE A 156 3.41 8.11 1.36
N SER A 157 4.03 9.19 0.87
CA SER A 157 4.21 9.37 -0.58
C SER A 157 5.26 8.40 -1.13
N VAL A 158 5.00 7.87 -2.32
CA VAL A 158 5.90 6.98 -3.06
C VAL A 158 6.01 7.44 -4.50
N LYS A 159 7.20 7.36 -5.09
CA LYS A 159 7.44 7.65 -6.50
C LYS A 159 7.41 6.40 -7.35
N LYS A 160 6.97 6.53 -8.60
CA LYS A 160 7.07 5.46 -9.60
C LYS A 160 8.50 4.92 -9.65
N GLY A 161 8.65 3.61 -9.52
CA GLY A 161 9.94 2.90 -9.53
C GLY A 161 10.63 2.80 -8.17
N GLU A 162 10.12 3.48 -7.13
CA GLU A 162 10.63 3.37 -5.77
C GLU A 162 10.42 1.95 -5.22
N VAL A 163 11.42 1.40 -4.55
CA VAL A 163 11.40 0.03 -3.99
C VAL A 163 10.59 0.02 -2.69
N ILE A 164 9.58 -0.83 -2.65
CA ILE A 164 8.67 -1.02 -1.51
C ILE A 164 9.16 -2.16 -0.62
N ALA A 165 9.56 -3.27 -1.24
CA ALA A 165 10.02 -4.48 -0.58
C ALA A 165 11.18 -5.10 -1.36
N THR A 166 12.07 -5.79 -0.64
CA THR A 166 13.23 -6.51 -1.17
C THR A 166 13.11 -8.03 -0.99
N ALA A 167 12.02 -8.49 -0.37
CA ALA A 167 11.69 -9.90 -0.35
C ALA A 167 10.17 -10.11 -0.35
N VAL A 168 9.71 -11.23 -0.90
CA VAL A 168 8.29 -11.58 -1.06
C VAL A 168 8.00 -13.04 -0.76
N GLY A 169 6.74 -13.36 -0.45
CA GLY A 169 6.28 -14.72 -0.20
C GLY A 169 6.70 -15.26 1.16
N PHE A 170 6.89 -16.58 1.23
CA PHE A 170 7.17 -17.31 2.48
C PHE A 170 8.60 -17.86 2.49
N GLY A 171 9.41 -17.41 3.45
CA GLY A 171 10.81 -17.82 3.56
C GLY A 171 10.95 -19.28 4.00
N LYS A 172 10.04 -19.77 4.85
CA LYS A 172 10.14 -21.12 5.45
C LYS A 172 10.10 -22.26 4.43
N ASN A 173 9.37 -22.10 3.35
CA ASN A 173 9.19 -23.12 2.30
C ASN A 173 9.68 -22.63 0.92
N ASN A 174 10.35 -21.48 0.87
CA ASN A 174 10.78 -20.81 -0.36
C ASN A 174 9.65 -20.69 -1.41
N ASN A 175 8.44 -20.39 -0.95
CA ASN A 175 7.31 -20.12 -1.84
C ASN A 175 7.34 -18.64 -2.24
N VAL A 176 7.97 -18.34 -3.38
CA VAL A 176 8.26 -16.97 -3.82
C VAL A 176 7.18 -16.45 -4.76
N PHE A 177 6.41 -15.49 -4.29
CA PHE A 177 5.35 -14.84 -5.05
C PHE A 177 4.99 -13.48 -4.43
N VAL A 178 4.34 -12.63 -5.22
CA VAL A 178 3.71 -11.40 -4.73
C VAL A 178 2.35 -11.23 -5.38
N ASP A 179 1.35 -10.94 -4.57
CA ASP A 179 0.02 -10.64 -5.08
C ASP A 179 -0.05 -9.18 -5.50
N PHE A 180 -0.69 -8.94 -6.66
CA PHE A 180 -0.84 -7.61 -7.24
C PHE A 180 -2.27 -7.39 -7.71
N GLY A 181 -2.89 -6.33 -7.21
CA GLY A 181 -4.24 -5.91 -7.58
C GLY A 181 -4.25 -4.45 -8.02
N VAL A 182 -5.08 -4.12 -9.01
CA VAL A 182 -5.32 -2.75 -9.46
C VAL A 182 -6.82 -2.51 -9.46
N TYR A 183 -7.22 -1.35 -8.96
CA TYR A 183 -8.60 -0.97 -8.78
C TYR A 183 -8.85 0.43 -9.34
N ASP A 184 -9.89 0.56 -10.16
CA ASP A 184 -10.33 1.85 -10.68
C ASP A 184 -11.33 2.49 -9.71
N MET A 185 -10.84 3.49 -8.97
CA MET A 185 -11.57 4.19 -7.92
C MET A 185 -12.21 5.48 -8.42
N ARG A 186 -12.16 5.77 -9.72
CA ARG A 186 -12.77 6.98 -10.28
C ARG A 186 -14.29 6.93 -10.06
N GLY A 187 -14.78 7.80 -9.19
CA GLY A 187 -16.19 7.85 -8.80
C GLY A 187 -16.65 6.73 -7.87
N LYS A 188 -15.74 5.98 -7.24
CA LYS A 188 -16.08 4.85 -6.36
C LYS A 188 -15.19 4.82 -5.11
N ILE A 189 -15.73 4.33 -4.00
CA ILE A 189 -14.97 4.08 -2.76
C ILE A 189 -14.48 2.62 -2.78
N PHE A 190 -13.33 2.36 -2.13
CA PHE A 190 -12.81 1.00 -2.01
C PHE A 190 -13.63 0.24 -0.98
N GLN A 191 -14.71 -0.41 -1.44
CA GLN A 191 -15.62 -1.18 -0.62
C GLN A 191 -15.44 -2.68 -0.85
N GLY A 192 -14.64 -3.29 0.01
CA GLY A 192 -14.33 -4.71 -0.07
C GLY A 192 -13.62 -5.09 -1.38
N PRO A 193 -13.27 -6.38 -1.55
CA PRO A 193 -12.38 -6.80 -2.62
C PRO A 193 -12.98 -6.62 -4.04
N ARG A 194 -14.30 -6.53 -4.21
CA ARG A 194 -14.93 -6.87 -5.51
C ARG A 194 -15.16 -5.72 -6.49
N GLN A 195 -15.55 -4.53 -6.04
CA GLN A 195 -16.38 -3.67 -6.90
C GLN A 195 -15.62 -2.89 -7.98
N ASN A 196 -14.29 -2.83 -7.90
CA ASN A 196 -13.47 -1.90 -8.71
C ASN A 196 -12.24 -2.54 -9.33
N ALA A 197 -12.03 -3.85 -9.11
CA ALA A 197 -10.85 -4.54 -9.61
C ALA A 197 -10.87 -4.59 -11.14
N VAL A 198 -9.70 -4.40 -11.75
CA VAL A 198 -9.52 -4.44 -13.21
C VAL A 198 -8.45 -5.46 -13.59
N CYS A 199 -8.47 -5.91 -14.83
CA CYS A 199 -7.36 -6.69 -15.36
C CYS A 199 -6.13 -5.80 -15.53
N TRP A 200 -5.14 -5.95 -14.65
CA TRP A 200 -3.92 -5.15 -14.75
C TRP A 200 -2.99 -5.60 -15.87
N PHE A 201 -3.22 -6.76 -16.50
CA PHE A 201 -2.40 -7.22 -17.63
C PHE A 201 -2.45 -6.20 -18.78
N ASP A 202 -3.61 -5.59 -19.01
CA ASP A 202 -3.84 -4.59 -20.05
C ASP A 202 -3.30 -3.19 -19.70
N LEU A 203 -2.86 -3.02 -18.45
CA LEU A 203 -2.31 -1.76 -17.94
C LEU A 203 -0.79 -1.74 -17.93
N LEU A 204 -0.12 -2.83 -18.29
CA LEU A 204 1.34 -2.89 -18.39
C LEU A 204 1.83 -2.34 -19.74
N PRO A 205 3.13 -2.02 -19.88
CA PRO A 205 3.71 -1.74 -21.19
C PRO A 205 3.41 -2.88 -22.16
N ALA A 206 3.24 -2.58 -23.46
CA ALA A 206 2.74 -3.57 -24.42
C ALA A 206 3.56 -4.88 -24.46
N SER A 207 4.89 -4.79 -24.36
CA SER A 207 5.79 -5.96 -24.28
C SER A 207 5.53 -6.82 -23.04
N ASP A 208 5.29 -6.15 -21.92
CA ASP A 208 5.13 -6.77 -20.60
C ASP A 208 3.74 -7.39 -20.48
N SER A 209 2.72 -6.71 -21.03
CA SER A 209 1.36 -7.25 -21.20
C SER A 209 1.37 -8.54 -22.01
N ALA A 210 2.04 -8.53 -23.17
CA ALA A 210 2.18 -9.71 -24.01
C ALA A 210 2.90 -10.85 -23.28
N LYS A 211 3.97 -10.53 -22.55
CA LYS A 211 4.71 -11.51 -21.75
C LYS A 211 3.84 -12.12 -20.65
N VAL A 212 3.14 -11.30 -19.85
CA VAL A 212 2.27 -11.76 -18.76
C VAL A 212 1.14 -12.65 -19.28
N LYS A 213 0.53 -12.31 -20.42
CA LYS A 213 -0.52 -13.13 -21.05
C LYS A 213 0.01 -14.46 -21.60
N SER A 214 1.29 -14.52 -21.98
CA SER A 214 1.94 -15.75 -22.48
C SER A 214 2.41 -16.69 -21.37
N LEU A 215 2.52 -16.23 -20.13
CA LEU A 215 2.98 -17.05 -19.01
C LEU A 215 1.93 -18.09 -18.62
N PRO A 216 2.36 -19.28 -18.16
CA PRO A 216 1.43 -20.31 -17.70
C PRO A 216 0.62 -19.80 -16.49
N PRO A 217 -0.65 -20.19 -16.39
CA PRO A 217 -1.44 -19.87 -15.20
C PRO A 217 -0.89 -20.63 -13.99
N ALA A 218 -0.74 -19.92 -12.88
CA ALA A 218 -0.19 -20.45 -11.64
C ALA A 218 -1.20 -21.28 -10.82
N ASP A 219 -2.49 -20.99 -10.95
CA ASP A 219 -3.52 -21.76 -10.26
C ASP A 219 -3.90 -22.98 -11.10
N SER A 220 -3.55 -24.17 -10.61
CA SER A 220 -3.82 -25.45 -11.30
C SER A 220 -5.31 -25.76 -11.45
N VAL A 221 -6.17 -25.16 -10.61
CA VAL A 221 -7.61 -25.41 -10.60
C VAL A 221 -8.33 -24.47 -11.58
N SER A 222 -8.15 -23.15 -11.43
CA SER A 222 -8.81 -22.16 -12.30
C SER A 222 -8.13 -22.05 -13.66
N GLY A 223 -6.84 -22.39 -13.77
CA GLY A 223 -6.04 -22.12 -14.97
C GLY A 223 -6.10 -20.63 -15.31
N SER A 224 -6.38 -20.30 -16.58
CA SER A 224 -6.57 -18.92 -17.05
C SER A 224 -8.02 -18.41 -16.91
N LYS A 225 -8.94 -19.18 -16.30
CA LYS A 225 -10.34 -18.74 -16.14
C LYS A 225 -10.40 -17.54 -15.20
N SER A 226 -10.83 -16.39 -15.71
CA SER A 226 -10.97 -15.15 -14.96
C SER A 226 -12.20 -14.38 -15.43
N THR A 227 -12.87 -13.70 -14.50
CA THR A 227 -13.98 -12.78 -14.81
C THR A 227 -13.51 -11.37 -15.17
N LEU A 228 -12.23 -11.04 -14.92
CA LEU A 228 -11.67 -9.71 -15.15
C LEU A 228 -10.70 -9.70 -16.34
N CYS A 229 -9.87 -10.73 -16.45
CA CYS A 229 -8.86 -10.87 -17.48
C CYS A 229 -9.29 -11.86 -18.55
N LYS A 230 -9.14 -11.46 -19.80
CA LYS A 230 -9.26 -12.38 -20.93
C LYS A 230 -7.89 -13.02 -21.18
N PRO A 231 -7.82 -14.34 -21.40
CA PRO A 231 -6.59 -15.00 -21.84
C PRO A 231 -6.11 -14.48 -23.19
#